data_AF-A0A178E8K0-F1
#
_entry.id   AF-A0A178E8K0-F1
#
_cell.length_a   1.000
_cell.length_b   1.000
_cell.length_c   1.000
_cell.angle_alpha   90.00
_cell.angle_beta   90.00
_cell.angle_gamma   90.00
#
_symmetry.space_group_name_H-M   'P 1'
#
loop_
_entity.id
_entity.type
_entity.pdbx_description
1 polymer ?
#
loop_
_entity_poly.entity_id
_entity_poly.type
_entity_poly.pdbx_seq_one_letter_code
_entity_poly.pdbx_strand_id
1 'polypeptide(L)'
;MSVAESAGLLPKNSWDSHIHIIDPERYAMDPYRDYTPKAATVKNATEWQHQHNITHSVIVLPSVYGTNNSVLLDALEAFKGTARGVCVVDPDKVTNETIAQYHAAGVRGVRVNTGNEGINEEIVALVKKNARIAALHNWALQLWIPIRAFKELGDVIPTLGVRVVVDHYGHAMVGSRTGNYSDTIDPYTIEGFPELIKLIQQKHVFVKLSAPYQNSKLAPLYEDMRVVADVIMANGPDMVVFGSDWPHTASKEGNAAAGGRLSPQEFRKIDDAGLIAQTVRWAGSEQQVQRLFVDNPRRLWQYYENETLS
;
A
#
# COMPACT_ATOMS: atom_id res chain seq x y z
N MET A 1 -9.93 -13.36 17.18
CA MET A 1 -10.03 -14.51 16.25
C MET A 1 -8.64 -15.11 16.13
N SER A 2 -8.49 -16.42 16.02
CA SER A 2 -7.17 -17.04 15.83
C SER A 2 -6.66 -16.85 14.39
N VAL A 3 -5.35 -16.99 14.20
CA VAL A 3 -4.72 -16.93 12.87
C VAL A 3 -5.29 -17.99 11.93
N ALA A 4 -5.41 -19.24 12.38
CA ALA A 4 -5.95 -20.34 11.58
C ALA A 4 -7.40 -20.12 11.13
N GLU A 5 -8.25 -19.57 12.01
CA GLU A 5 -9.64 -19.22 11.66
C GLU A 5 -9.68 -18.14 10.59
N SER A 6 -8.87 -17.07 10.72
CA SER A 6 -8.82 -15.99 9.72
C SER A 6 -8.28 -16.46 8.36
N ALA A 7 -7.27 -17.34 8.37
CA ALA A 7 -6.68 -17.92 7.17
C ALA A 7 -7.68 -18.78 6.38
N GLY A 8 -8.61 -19.44 7.08
CA GLY A 8 -9.69 -20.22 6.46
C GLY A 8 -10.77 -19.36 5.78
N LEU A 9 -10.78 -18.05 6.01
CA LEU A 9 -11.70 -17.12 5.34
C LEU A 9 -11.21 -16.68 3.96
N LEU A 10 -9.91 -16.82 3.68
CA LEU A 10 -9.30 -16.31 2.47
C LEU A 10 -9.42 -17.31 1.30
N PRO A 11 -9.76 -16.83 0.09
CA PRO A 11 -9.68 -17.65 -1.11
C PRO A 11 -8.26 -18.16 -1.36
N LYS A 12 -8.14 -19.24 -2.13
CA LYS A 12 -6.83 -19.66 -2.64
C LYS A 12 -6.22 -18.57 -3.51
N ASN A 13 -4.89 -18.49 -3.52
CA ASN A 13 -4.14 -17.49 -4.29
C ASN A 13 -4.36 -16.05 -3.80
N SER A 14 -4.65 -15.86 -2.51
CA SER A 14 -4.86 -14.55 -1.90
C SER A 14 -3.59 -13.70 -1.89
N TRP A 15 -3.78 -12.41 -2.14
CA TRP A 15 -2.75 -11.40 -2.22
C TRP A 15 -2.74 -10.50 -0.99
N ASP A 16 -1.52 -10.12 -0.59
CA ASP A 16 -1.26 -8.91 0.19
C ASP A 16 -0.64 -7.84 -0.72
N SER A 17 -1.38 -6.76 -1.03
CA SER A 17 -0.87 -5.70 -1.92
C SER A 17 0.00 -4.66 -1.22
N HIS A 18 0.41 -4.86 0.03
CA HIS A 18 1.29 -3.93 0.73
C HIS A 18 2.06 -4.59 1.87
N ILE A 19 3.30 -5.01 1.59
CA ILE A 19 4.28 -5.38 2.62
C ILE A 19 5.61 -4.67 2.40
N HIS A 20 6.46 -4.66 3.41
CA HIS A 20 7.83 -4.16 3.35
C HIS A 20 8.82 -5.22 3.81
N ILE A 21 9.98 -5.30 3.14
CA ILE A 21 11.14 -6.04 3.64
C ILE A 21 12.16 -5.03 4.19
N ILE A 22 12.69 -5.32 5.37
CA ILE A 22 13.69 -4.50 6.06
C ILE A 22 14.85 -5.40 6.49
N ASP A 23 16.02 -5.15 5.92
CA ASP A 23 17.26 -5.90 6.15
C ASP A 23 18.45 -4.92 6.28
N PRO A 24 18.57 -4.21 7.41
CA PRO A 24 19.60 -3.17 7.62
C PRO A 24 21.01 -3.75 7.75
N GLU A 25 21.14 -5.05 8.03
CA GLU A 25 22.45 -5.71 8.15
C GLU A 25 23.11 -5.86 6.78
N ARG A 26 22.32 -6.13 5.73
CA ARG A 26 22.81 -6.31 4.35
C ARG A 26 22.73 -5.05 3.51
N TYR A 27 21.79 -4.15 3.79
CA TYR A 27 21.59 -2.93 3.00
C TYR A 27 21.55 -1.69 3.88
N ALA A 28 22.38 -0.71 3.56
CA ALA A 28 22.38 0.57 4.24
C ALA A 28 21.06 1.31 4.03
N MET A 29 20.47 1.77 5.12
CA MET A 29 19.34 2.70 5.10
C MET A 29 19.79 4.11 4.70
N ASP A 30 18.86 4.90 4.19
CA ASP A 30 19.06 6.29 3.83
C ASP A 30 19.46 7.12 5.07
N PRO A 31 20.47 8.00 5.00
CA PRO A 31 20.91 8.84 6.12
C PRO A 31 19.85 9.88 6.54
N TYR A 32 18.96 10.27 5.63
CA TYR A 32 17.87 11.23 5.82
C TYR A 32 16.54 10.57 6.17
N ARG A 33 16.48 9.24 6.35
CA ARG A 33 15.26 8.52 6.76
C ARG A 33 14.55 9.14 7.97
N ASP A 34 13.23 9.12 7.96
CA ASP A 34 12.40 9.70 9.02
C ASP A 34 12.31 8.85 10.29
N TYR A 35 12.68 7.58 10.23
CA TYR A 35 12.65 6.64 11.33
C TYR A 35 13.59 5.45 11.06
N THR A 36 13.90 4.66 12.08
CA THR A 36 14.76 3.47 11.98
C THR A 36 14.00 2.25 12.52
N PRO A 37 13.41 1.40 11.67
CA PRO A 37 12.74 0.17 12.10
C PRO A 37 13.75 -0.95 12.39
N LYS A 38 13.34 -1.93 13.19
CA LYS A 38 14.03 -3.22 13.30
C LYS A 38 14.00 -4.00 11.97
N ALA A 39 14.81 -5.05 11.89
CA ALA A 39 14.79 -5.98 10.77
C ALA A 39 13.46 -6.76 10.69
N ALA A 40 13.00 -6.96 9.45
CA ALA A 40 11.85 -7.76 9.05
C ALA A 40 12.17 -8.38 7.69
N THR A 41 12.80 -9.54 7.74
CA THR A 41 13.46 -10.17 6.59
C THR A 41 12.47 -10.91 5.69
N VAL A 42 12.91 -11.34 4.50
CA VAL A 42 12.15 -12.25 3.62
C VAL A 42 11.69 -13.49 4.38
N LYS A 43 12.55 -14.09 5.21
CA LYS A 43 12.19 -15.26 6.03
C LYS A 43 11.00 -14.96 6.94
N ASN A 44 11.01 -13.81 7.63
CA ASN A 44 9.92 -13.42 8.51
C ASN A 44 8.62 -13.18 7.73
N ALA A 45 8.71 -12.55 6.55
CA ALA A 45 7.55 -12.33 5.68
C ALA A 45 6.96 -13.66 5.17
N THR A 46 7.80 -14.62 4.76
CA THR A 46 7.36 -15.95 4.33
C THR A 46 6.68 -16.71 5.46
N GLU A 47 7.24 -16.68 6.68
CA GLU A 47 6.62 -17.30 7.86
C GLU A 47 5.25 -16.68 8.17
N TRP A 48 5.14 -15.35 8.11
CA TRP A 48 3.89 -14.63 8.31
C TRP A 48 2.85 -14.96 7.22
N GLN A 49 3.23 -14.93 5.94
CA GLN A 49 2.35 -15.29 4.82
C GLN A 49 1.76 -16.70 4.95
N HIS A 50 2.61 -17.67 5.30
CA HIS A 50 2.20 -19.06 5.52
C HIS A 50 1.16 -19.17 6.65
N GLN A 51 1.35 -18.42 7.74
CA GLN A 51 0.40 -18.40 8.85
C GLN A 51 -0.97 -17.83 8.44
N HIS A 52 -0.99 -16.85 7.54
CA HIS A 52 -2.22 -16.17 7.11
C HIS A 52 -2.84 -16.70 5.81
N ASN A 53 -2.32 -17.78 5.22
CA ASN A 53 -2.78 -18.35 3.94
C ASN A 53 -2.76 -17.32 2.78
N ILE A 54 -1.75 -16.44 2.79
CA ILE A 54 -1.46 -15.49 1.72
C ILE A 54 -0.31 -16.07 0.91
N THR A 55 -0.50 -16.19 -0.41
CA THR A 55 0.48 -16.82 -1.29
C THR A 55 1.18 -15.84 -2.22
N HIS A 56 0.61 -14.64 -2.36
CA HIS A 56 1.15 -13.60 -3.23
C HIS A 56 1.30 -12.29 -2.48
N SER A 57 2.30 -11.50 -2.83
CA SER A 57 2.49 -10.21 -2.17
C SER A 57 3.06 -9.13 -3.07
N VAL A 58 2.85 -7.89 -2.66
CA VAL A 58 3.49 -6.73 -3.25
C VAL A 58 4.44 -6.11 -2.25
N ILE A 59 5.72 -6.24 -2.55
CA ILE A 59 6.80 -5.68 -1.75
C ILE A 59 7.00 -4.24 -2.20
N VAL A 60 6.64 -3.32 -1.32
CA VAL A 60 6.82 -1.89 -1.54
C VAL A 60 8.15 -1.50 -0.88
N LEU A 61 9.05 -0.82 -1.59
CA LEU A 61 10.27 -0.33 -0.96
C LEU A 61 9.89 0.65 0.17
N PRO A 62 10.29 0.39 1.43
CA PRO A 62 10.01 1.31 2.52
C PRO A 62 10.91 2.55 2.42
N SER A 63 10.39 3.72 2.83
CA SER A 63 11.08 5.01 2.67
C SER A 63 12.44 5.10 3.37
N VAL A 64 12.70 4.21 4.33
CA VAL A 64 13.98 4.14 5.04
C VAL A 64 15.16 3.78 4.17
N TYR A 65 14.94 3.27 2.95
CA TYR A 65 16.01 3.03 1.97
C TYR A 65 16.13 4.12 0.90
N GLY A 66 15.31 5.16 0.95
CA GLY A 66 15.30 6.21 -0.08
C GLY A 66 15.04 5.62 -1.47
N THR A 67 15.99 5.77 -2.38
CA THR A 67 15.95 5.20 -3.75
C THR A 67 16.82 3.94 -3.92
N ASN A 68 17.38 3.41 -2.83
CA ASN A 68 18.15 2.16 -2.86
C ASN A 68 17.20 0.96 -2.92
N ASN A 69 16.94 0.44 -4.12
CA ASN A 69 16.02 -0.68 -4.35
C ASN A 69 16.67 -2.07 -4.13
N SER A 70 17.94 -2.17 -3.72
CA SER A 70 18.62 -3.47 -3.66
C SER A 70 17.91 -4.49 -2.77
N VAL A 71 17.41 -4.07 -1.60
CA VAL A 71 16.62 -4.95 -0.71
C VAL A 71 15.31 -5.44 -1.36
N LEU A 72 14.69 -4.59 -2.20
CA LEU A 72 13.49 -4.95 -2.93
C LEU A 72 13.81 -6.00 -4.00
N LEU A 73 14.87 -5.80 -4.78
CA LEU A 73 15.25 -6.69 -5.88
C LEU A 73 15.63 -8.08 -5.36
N ASP A 74 16.47 -8.17 -4.32
CA ASP A 74 16.84 -9.45 -3.70
C ASP A 74 15.63 -10.15 -3.09
N ALA A 75 14.69 -9.38 -2.51
CA ALA A 75 13.45 -9.97 -1.99
C ALA A 75 12.61 -10.58 -3.12
N LEU A 76 12.43 -9.88 -4.25
CA LEU A 76 11.68 -10.40 -5.39
C LEU A 76 12.27 -11.70 -5.95
N GLU A 77 13.59 -11.80 -6.03
CA GLU A 77 14.29 -13.03 -6.40
C GLU A 77 13.95 -14.17 -5.43
N ALA A 78 14.02 -13.91 -4.12
CA ALA A 78 13.72 -14.90 -3.10
C ALA A 78 12.26 -15.41 -3.11
N PHE A 79 11.30 -14.55 -3.50
CA PHE A 79 9.90 -14.92 -3.66
C PHE A 79 9.58 -15.66 -4.98
N LYS A 80 10.56 -15.84 -5.89
CA LYS A 80 10.44 -16.72 -7.07
C LYS A 80 9.15 -16.50 -7.89
N GLY A 81 8.81 -15.23 -8.11
CA GLY A 81 7.66 -14.83 -8.93
C GLY A 81 6.31 -14.84 -8.22
N THR A 82 6.20 -15.24 -6.94
CA THR A 82 4.97 -15.07 -6.15
C THR A 82 4.80 -13.64 -5.61
N ALA A 83 5.82 -12.80 -5.75
CA ALA A 83 5.76 -11.39 -5.39
C ALA A 83 5.92 -10.45 -6.59
N ARG A 84 5.37 -9.24 -6.45
CA ARG A 84 5.64 -8.08 -7.32
C ARG A 84 6.25 -6.95 -6.52
N GLY A 85 7.01 -6.10 -7.19
CA GLY A 85 7.69 -4.98 -6.55
C GLY A 85 7.07 -3.63 -6.85
N VAL A 86 7.14 -2.71 -5.88
CA VAL A 86 6.95 -1.28 -6.10
C VAL A 86 8.22 -0.54 -5.67
N CYS A 87 8.94 -0.01 -6.66
CA CYS A 87 10.22 0.66 -6.45
C CYS A 87 10.03 2.14 -6.09
N VAL A 88 11.08 2.76 -5.55
CA VAL A 88 11.21 4.22 -5.44
C VAL A 88 12.40 4.66 -6.26
N VAL A 89 12.22 5.67 -7.12
CA VAL A 89 13.28 6.16 -8.00
C VAL A 89 13.34 7.67 -7.95
N ASP A 90 14.50 8.23 -8.33
CA ASP A 90 14.60 9.64 -8.69
C ASP A 90 14.22 9.78 -10.17
N PRO A 91 13.03 10.34 -10.51
CA PRO A 91 12.55 10.39 -11.89
C PRO A 91 13.39 11.28 -12.80
N ASP A 92 14.26 12.14 -12.23
CA ASP A 92 15.15 13.01 -13.01
C ASP A 92 16.53 12.34 -13.27
N LYS A 93 16.82 11.20 -12.64
CA LYS A 93 18.13 10.51 -12.75
C LYS A 93 18.06 9.05 -13.19
N VAL A 94 16.95 8.37 -12.95
CA VAL A 94 16.82 6.94 -13.30
C VAL A 94 16.85 6.75 -14.81
N THR A 95 17.57 5.73 -15.29
CA THR A 95 17.67 5.43 -16.72
C THR A 95 16.64 4.39 -17.15
N ASN A 96 16.28 4.38 -18.43
CA ASN A 96 15.37 3.37 -18.99
C ASN A 96 15.92 1.95 -18.83
N GLU A 97 17.25 1.77 -18.92
CA GLU A 97 17.90 0.48 -18.72
C GLU A 97 17.71 -0.02 -17.28
N THR A 98 17.84 0.87 -16.30
CA THR A 98 17.59 0.54 -14.89
C THR A 98 16.13 0.13 -14.68
N ILE A 99 15.18 0.86 -15.27
CA ILE A 99 13.76 0.53 -15.19
C ILE A 99 13.46 -0.83 -15.86
N ALA A 100 14.08 -1.13 -16.99
CA ALA A 100 13.94 -2.44 -17.65
C ALA A 100 14.50 -3.59 -16.80
N GLN A 101 15.63 -3.39 -16.12
CA GLN A 101 16.19 -4.35 -15.16
C GLN A 101 15.22 -4.59 -13.99
N TYR A 102 14.66 -3.53 -13.42
CA TYR A 102 13.66 -3.65 -12.34
C TYR A 102 12.42 -4.39 -12.82
N HIS A 103 11.96 -4.14 -14.06
CA HIS A 103 10.84 -4.87 -14.65
C HIS A 103 11.12 -6.37 -14.76
N ALA A 104 12.30 -6.73 -15.26
CA ALA A 104 12.73 -8.12 -15.38
C ALA A 104 12.81 -8.82 -14.00
N ALA A 105 13.21 -8.09 -12.96
CA ALA A 105 13.23 -8.59 -11.58
C ALA A 105 11.84 -8.73 -10.93
N GLY A 106 10.76 -8.29 -11.58
CA GLY A 106 9.38 -8.41 -11.07
C GLY A 106 8.79 -7.13 -10.51
N VAL A 107 9.44 -5.96 -10.67
CA VAL A 107 8.82 -4.67 -10.34
C VAL A 107 7.67 -4.40 -11.31
N ARG A 108 6.54 -3.94 -10.75
CA ARG A 108 5.30 -3.63 -11.46
C ARG A 108 4.70 -2.29 -11.03
N GLY A 109 5.41 -1.52 -10.21
CA GLY A 109 4.98 -0.20 -9.78
C GLY A 109 6.13 0.72 -9.39
N VAL A 110 5.85 2.02 -9.39
CA VAL A 110 6.70 3.06 -8.79
C VAL A 110 5.88 3.82 -7.75
N ARG A 111 6.51 4.18 -6.62
CA ARG A 111 5.85 4.86 -5.50
C ARG A 111 6.18 6.34 -5.45
N VAL A 112 5.14 7.15 -5.28
CA VAL A 112 5.22 8.53 -4.80
C VAL A 112 4.79 8.55 -3.34
N ASN A 113 5.63 9.12 -2.49
CA ASN A 113 5.42 9.21 -1.06
C ASN A 113 5.70 10.64 -0.60
N THR A 114 4.66 11.35 -0.19
CA THR A 114 4.76 12.65 0.50
C THR A 114 4.13 12.62 1.88
N GLY A 115 3.72 11.44 2.36
CA GLY A 115 2.97 11.28 3.60
C GLY A 115 1.73 12.17 3.62
N ASN A 116 1.60 12.98 4.68
CA ASN A 116 0.55 14.01 4.81
C ASN A 116 1.10 15.44 4.62
N GLU A 117 2.25 15.58 3.94
CA GLU A 117 2.98 16.84 3.77
C GLU A 117 2.97 17.29 2.28
N GLY A 118 3.52 18.48 2.02
CA GLY A 118 3.68 19.07 0.67
C GLY A 118 2.45 19.82 0.15
N ILE A 119 2.66 20.74 -0.78
CA ILE A 119 1.57 21.48 -1.46
C ILE A 119 1.07 20.73 -2.70
N ASN A 120 -0.19 20.97 -3.09
CA ASN A 120 -0.86 20.19 -4.14
C ASN A 120 -0.13 20.31 -5.49
N GLU A 121 0.41 21.48 -5.82
CA GLU A 121 1.12 21.74 -7.07
C GLU A 121 2.37 20.86 -7.22
N GLU A 122 3.16 20.75 -6.14
CA GLU A 122 4.37 19.93 -6.10
C GLU A 122 4.04 18.44 -6.17
N ILE A 123 2.99 18.02 -5.46
CA ILE A 123 2.49 16.64 -5.49
C ILE A 123 2.05 16.28 -6.92
N VAL A 124 1.25 17.12 -7.57
CA VAL A 124 0.80 16.93 -8.96
C VAL A 124 1.99 16.83 -9.91
N ALA A 125 3.00 17.68 -9.76
CA ALA A 125 4.22 17.63 -10.58
C ALA A 125 4.97 16.31 -10.37
N LEU A 126 5.13 15.86 -9.13
CA LEU A 126 5.80 14.60 -8.79
C LEU A 126 5.03 13.38 -9.31
N VAL A 127 3.70 13.40 -9.22
CA VAL A 127 2.80 12.37 -9.78
C VAL A 127 2.98 12.29 -11.30
N LYS A 128 2.94 13.43 -12.01
CA LYS A 128 3.14 13.46 -13.48
C LYS A 128 4.52 12.94 -13.89
N LYS A 129 5.58 13.28 -13.14
CA LYS A 129 6.94 12.77 -13.40
C LYS A 129 7.00 11.25 -13.25
N ASN A 130 6.52 10.71 -12.13
CA ASN A 130 6.56 9.28 -11.86
C ASN A 130 5.59 8.49 -12.77
N ALA A 131 4.49 9.08 -13.22
CA ALA A 131 3.61 8.47 -14.21
C ALA A 131 4.32 8.21 -15.54
N ARG A 132 5.23 9.10 -15.98
CA ARG A 132 6.03 8.89 -17.19
C ARG A 132 6.97 7.69 -17.04
N ILE A 133 7.56 7.50 -15.86
CA ILE A 133 8.36 6.31 -15.55
C ILE A 133 7.47 5.06 -15.57
N ALA A 134 6.31 5.12 -14.92
CA ALA A 134 5.37 4.00 -14.86
C ALA A 134 4.89 3.57 -16.27
N ALA A 135 4.68 4.52 -17.17
CA ALA A 135 4.19 4.28 -18.52
C ALA A 135 5.14 3.40 -19.37
N LEU A 136 6.46 3.41 -19.10
CA LEU A 136 7.45 2.63 -19.86
C LEU A 136 7.15 1.13 -19.89
N HIS A 137 6.58 0.59 -18.82
CA HIS A 137 6.23 -0.84 -18.69
C HIS A 137 4.79 -1.06 -18.23
N ASN A 138 3.92 -0.07 -18.43
CA ASN A 138 2.52 -0.09 -17.95
C ASN A 138 2.42 -0.37 -16.43
N TRP A 139 3.41 0.06 -15.65
CA TRP A 139 3.44 -0.12 -14.21
C TRP A 139 2.31 0.65 -13.51
N ALA A 140 1.97 0.22 -12.30
CA ALA A 140 1.10 0.98 -11.42
C ALA A 140 1.86 2.15 -10.79
N LEU A 141 1.23 3.32 -10.73
CA LEU A 141 1.70 4.44 -9.93
C LEU A 141 1.05 4.35 -8.54
N GLN A 142 1.86 4.06 -7.52
CA GLN A 142 1.40 3.98 -6.13
C GLN A 142 1.54 5.32 -5.43
N LEU A 143 0.47 5.80 -4.79
CA LEU A 143 0.42 7.10 -4.13
C LEU A 143 0.17 6.94 -2.63
N TRP A 144 1.12 7.40 -1.82
CA TRP A 144 0.88 7.73 -0.41
C TRP A 144 1.07 9.24 -0.25
N ILE A 145 -0.04 9.97 -0.35
CA ILE A 145 -0.11 11.43 -0.44
C ILE A 145 -1.30 11.94 0.40
N PRO A 146 -1.36 13.23 0.75
CA PRO A 146 -2.51 13.83 1.41
C PRO A 146 -3.76 13.74 0.54
N ILE A 147 -4.90 13.37 1.14
CA ILE A 147 -6.16 13.20 0.41
C ILE A 147 -6.63 14.47 -0.30
N ARG A 148 -6.34 15.66 0.26
CA ARG A 148 -6.66 16.95 -0.37
C ARG A 148 -6.09 17.14 -1.78
N ALA A 149 -4.99 16.46 -2.11
CA ALA A 149 -4.37 16.56 -3.43
C ALA A 149 -5.25 15.95 -4.53
N PHE A 150 -6.28 15.17 -4.18
CA PHE A 150 -7.27 14.66 -5.14
C PHE A 150 -8.17 15.74 -5.73
N LYS A 151 -8.23 16.94 -5.13
CA LYS A 151 -8.90 18.09 -5.75
C LYS A 151 -8.31 18.43 -7.12
N GLU A 152 -6.99 18.46 -7.24
CA GLU A 152 -6.31 18.73 -8.50
C GLU A 152 -6.02 17.44 -9.27
N LEU A 153 -5.72 16.33 -8.57
CA LEU A 153 -5.44 15.06 -9.22
C LEU A 153 -6.68 14.43 -9.87
N GLY A 154 -7.89 14.82 -9.48
CA GLY A 154 -9.15 14.40 -10.09
C GLY A 154 -9.17 14.57 -11.61
N ASP A 155 -8.64 15.69 -12.11
CA ASP A 155 -8.57 15.98 -13.54
C ASP A 155 -7.26 15.47 -14.18
N VAL A 156 -6.19 15.31 -13.38
CA VAL A 156 -4.88 14.89 -13.88
C VAL A 156 -4.81 13.39 -14.11
N ILE A 157 -5.25 12.57 -13.15
CA ILE A 157 -5.09 11.12 -13.17
C ILE A 157 -5.64 10.47 -14.45
N PRO A 158 -6.84 10.84 -14.96
CA PRO A 158 -7.37 10.29 -16.21
C PRO A 158 -6.46 10.49 -17.43
N THR A 159 -5.59 11.50 -17.40
CA THR A 159 -4.67 11.84 -18.50
C THR A 159 -3.33 11.09 -18.45
N LEU A 160 -3.01 10.42 -17.34
CA LEU A 160 -1.68 9.83 -17.11
C LEU A 160 -1.40 8.56 -17.93
N GLY A 161 -2.45 7.87 -18.40
CA GLY A 161 -2.32 6.64 -19.18
C GLY A 161 -1.75 5.44 -18.43
N VAL A 162 -1.72 5.50 -17.10
CA VAL A 162 -1.22 4.43 -16.22
C VAL A 162 -2.26 4.06 -15.17
N ARG A 163 -2.17 2.83 -14.64
CA ARG A 163 -2.96 2.44 -13.48
C ARG A 163 -2.46 3.18 -12.25
N VAL A 164 -3.37 3.71 -11.44
CA VAL A 164 -3.03 4.36 -10.17
C VAL A 164 -3.57 3.53 -9.02
N VAL A 165 -2.80 3.41 -7.95
CA VAL A 165 -3.24 2.81 -6.69
C VAL A 165 -2.91 3.75 -5.53
N VAL A 166 -3.86 3.96 -4.64
CA VAL A 166 -3.71 4.84 -3.48
C VAL A 166 -3.60 4.00 -2.22
N ASP A 167 -2.59 4.30 -1.41
CA ASP A 167 -2.31 3.60 -0.17
C ASP A 167 -3.31 3.99 0.93
N HIS A 168 -3.54 3.05 1.86
CA HIS A 168 -4.14 3.27 3.17
C HIS A 168 -5.45 4.07 3.16
N TYR A 169 -6.50 3.56 2.52
CA TYR A 169 -7.82 4.22 2.45
C TYR A 169 -7.81 5.64 1.86
N GLY A 170 -6.79 5.98 1.06
CA GLY A 170 -6.64 7.33 0.53
C GLY A 170 -6.17 8.35 1.55
N HIS A 171 -5.70 7.92 2.72
CA HIS A 171 -5.41 8.77 3.87
C HIS A 171 -6.64 9.53 4.41
N ALA A 172 -7.85 8.97 4.21
CA ALA A 172 -9.09 9.51 4.75
C ALA A 172 -9.14 9.30 6.27
N MET A 173 -8.80 10.34 7.02
CA MET A 173 -8.86 10.35 8.49
C MET A 173 -10.29 10.57 8.97
N VAL A 174 -10.73 9.78 9.95
CA VAL A 174 -12.08 9.84 10.51
C VAL A 174 -12.06 9.83 12.03
N GLY A 175 -13.19 10.17 12.65
CA GLY A 175 -13.50 9.69 14.00
C GLY A 175 -12.46 10.06 15.05
N SER A 176 -11.84 8.99 15.53
CA SER A 176 -10.79 9.01 16.54
C SER A 176 -9.53 9.78 16.15
N ARG A 177 -9.31 10.03 14.86
CA ARG A 177 -8.15 10.76 14.34
C ARG A 177 -8.41 12.25 14.17
N THR A 178 -9.65 12.63 13.90
CA THR A 178 -10.10 14.04 13.77
C THR A 178 -10.69 14.59 15.07
N GLY A 179 -10.96 13.72 16.06
CA GLY A 179 -11.60 14.09 17.32
C GLY A 179 -13.13 14.17 17.22
N ASN A 180 -13.72 13.76 16.09
CA ASN A 180 -15.16 13.79 15.86
C ASN A 180 -15.74 12.38 15.91
N TYR A 181 -16.17 11.94 17.11
CA TYR A 181 -16.62 10.56 17.37
C TYR A 181 -18.10 10.28 17.05
N SER A 182 -18.84 11.22 16.45
CA SER A 182 -20.25 10.96 16.14
C SER A 182 -20.39 9.94 15.00
N ASP A 183 -21.38 9.07 15.08
CA ASP A 183 -21.76 8.07 14.04
C ASP A 183 -22.24 8.71 12.71
N THR A 184 -21.88 9.96 12.46
CA THR A 184 -22.30 10.80 11.34
C THR A 184 -21.11 11.36 10.56
N ILE A 185 -19.93 10.73 10.66
CA ILE A 185 -18.79 11.12 9.83
C ILE A 185 -19.14 10.78 8.39
N ASP A 186 -19.55 11.79 7.63
CA ASP A 186 -19.68 11.69 6.20
C ASP A 186 -18.27 11.89 5.58
N PRO A 187 -17.61 10.83 5.08
CA PRO A 187 -16.26 10.98 4.52
C PRO A 187 -16.25 11.88 3.28
N TYR A 188 -17.39 12.17 2.64
CA TYR A 188 -17.46 13.16 1.56
C TYR A 188 -17.19 14.59 2.01
N THR A 189 -17.21 14.89 3.32
CA THR A 189 -16.79 16.21 3.83
C THR A 189 -15.26 16.37 3.86
N ILE A 190 -14.51 15.28 3.70
CA ILE A 190 -13.04 15.33 3.64
C ILE A 190 -12.62 15.90 2.29
N GLU A 191 -11.82 16.96 2.32
CA GLU A 191 -11.32 17.62 1.11
C GLU A 191 -10.56 16.61 0.21
N GLY A 192 -10.97 16.48 -1.06
CA GLY A 192 -10.39 15.54 -2.03
C GLY A 192 -11.02 14.14 -2.03
N PHE A 193 -11.78 13.77 -0.99
CA PHE A 193 -12.44 12.46 -0.94
C PHE A 193 -13.52 12.29 -2.04
N PRO A 194 -14.40 13.27 -2.34
CA PRO A 194 -15.34 13.15 -3.46
C PRO A 194 -14.66 12.90 -4.81
N GLU A 195 -13.54 13.57 -5.07
CA GLU A 195 -12.75 13.41 -6.29
C GLU A 195 -12.11 12.03 -6.37
N LEU A 196 -11.58 11.51 -5.25
CA LEU A 196 -11.08 10.13 -5.17
C LEU A 196 -12.21 9.12 -5.49
N ILE A 197 -13.40 9.29 -4.90
CA ILE A 197 -14.54 8.40 -5.20
C ILE A 197 -14.94 8.47 -6.67
N LYS A 198 -14.97 9.66 -7.29
CA LYS A 198 -15.25 9.81 -8.72
C LYS A 198 -14.22 9.05 -9.57
N LEU A 199 -12.93 9.13 -9.24
CA LEU A 199 -11.87 8.38 -9.94
C LEU A 199 -12.02 6.86 -9.80
N ILE A 200 -12.46 6.39 -8.63
CA ILE A 200 -12.74 4.98 -8.36
C ILE A 200 -13.93 4.51 -9.23
N GLN A 201 -15.03 5.26 -9.26
CA GLN A 201 -16.21 4.96 -10.09
C GLN A 201 -15.84 4.89 -11.57
N GLN A 202 -14.99 5.80 -12.02
CA GLN A 202 -14.47 5.88 -13.39
C GLN A 202 -13.36 4.85 -13.70
N LYS A 203 -13.01 3.98 -12.75
CA LYS A 203 -12.00 2.91 -12.88
C LYS A 203 -10.58 3.42 -13.15
N HIS A 204 -10.28 4.64 -12.75
CA HIS A 204 -8.95 5.22 -12.88
C HIS A 204 -8.03 4.91 -11.69
N VAL A 205 -8.60 4.71 -10.50
CA VAL A 205 -7.84 4.57 -9.25
C VAL A 205 -8.27 3.33 -8.50
N PHE A 206 -7.30 2.50 -8.13
CA PHE A 206 -7.45 1.48 -7.09
C PHE A 206 -7.18 2.07 -5.71
N VAL A 207 -7.81 1.53 -4.66
CA VAL A 207 -7.47 1.87 -3.27
C VAL A 207 -7.08 0.63 -2.48
N LYS A 208 -6.06 0.73 -1.65
CA LYS A 208 -5.68 -0.30 -0.68
C LYS A 208 -6.45 -0.10 0.62
N LEU A 209 -7.20 -1.11 1.06
CA LEU A 209 -7.66 -1.20 2.44
C LEU A 209 -6.51 -1.78 3.27
N SER A 210 -5.69 -0.88 3.83
CA SER A 210 -4.47 -1.23 4.55
C SER A 210 -4.15 -0.22 5.64
N ALA A 211 -3.35 -0.62 6.63
CA ALA A 211 -2.84 0.24 7.70
C ALA A 211 -3.89 1.16 8.35
N PRO A 212 -5.06 0.67 8.80
CA PRO A 212 -6.12 1.54 9.33
C PRO A 212 -5.65 2.41 10.52
N TYR A 213 -4.62 1.97 11.25
CA TYR A 213 -3.95 2.76 12.31
C TYR A 213 -3.30 4.07 11.85
N GLN A 214 -3.07 4.27 10.54
CA GLN A 214 -2.62 5.56 10.03
C GLN A 214 -3.74 6.60 10.01
N ASN A 215 -4.99 6.15 9.88
CA ASN A 215 -6.17 6.99 9.68
C ASN A 215 -7.14 6.98 10.86
N SER A 216 -6.93 6.08 11.83
CA SER A 216 -7.73 5.89 13.04
C SER A 216 -6.84 5.66 14.27
N LYS A 217 -7.37 5.95 15.46
CA LYS A 217 -6.83 5.60 16.78
C LYS A 217 -7.71 4.59 17.53
N LEU A 218 -8.83 4.14 16.94
CA LEU A 218 -9.80 3.26 17.60
C LEU A 218 -9.36 1.77 17.57
N ALA A 219 -8.19 1.50 18.13
CA ALA A 219 -7.64 0.14 18.28
C ALA A 219 -8.59 -0.79 19.08
N PRO A 220 -8.49 -2.13 18.91
CA PRO A 220 -7.50 -2.84 18.09
C PRO A 220 -7.90 -3.01 16.62
N LEU A 221 -9.17 -2.82 16.26
CA LEU A 221 -9.69 -3.09 14.91
C LEU A 221 -10.16 -1.85 14.15
N TYR A 222 -10.03 -0.64 14.70
CA TYR A 222 -10.24 0.62 13.96
C TYR A 222 -11.62 0.70 13.29
N GLU A 223 -12.67 0.32 14.01
CA GLU A 223 -14.03 0.16 13.46
C GLU A 223 -14.61 1.46 12.88
N ASP A 224 -14.13 2.62 13.31
CA ASP A 224 -14.50 3.92 12.73
C ASP A 224 -14.06 4.08 11.27
N MET A 225 -13.10 3.29 10.79
CA MET A 225 -12.75 3.22 9.36
C MET A 225 -13.78 2.52 8.49
N ARG A 226 -14.76 1.81 9.08
CA ARG A 226 -15.77 1.07 8.33
C ARG A 226 -16.52 1.95 7.34
N VAL A 227 -16.89 3.17 7.75
CA VAL A 227 -17.63 4.10 6.87
C VAL A 227 -16.85 4.42 5.59
N VAL A 228 -15.52 4.56 5.69
CA VAL A 228 -14.64 4.79 4.53
C VAL A 228 -14.55 3.53 3.67
N ALA A 229 -14.37 2.37 4.31
CA ALA A 229 -14.29 1.08 3.62
C ALA A 229 -15.56 0.79 2.82
N ASP A 230 -16.73 0.96 3.44
CA ASP A 230 -18.05 0.72 2.84
C ASP A 230 -18.27 1.65 1.63
N VAL A 231 -17.94 2.95 1.76
CA VAL A 231 -18.07 3.90 0.64
C VAL A 231 -17.15 3.54 -0.52
N ILE A 232 -15.88 3.20 -0.27
CA ILE A 232 -14.94 2.80 -1.32
C ILE A 232 -15.39 1.52 -2.02
N MET A 233 -15.75 0.48 -1.27
CA MET A 233 -16.17 -0.81 -1.84
C MET A 233 -17.48 -0.71 -2.61
N ALA A 234 -18.43 0.10 -2.14
CA ALA A 234 -19.70 0.31 -2.84
C ALA A 234 -19.51 1.04 -4.19
N ASN A 235 -18.58 2.00 -4.25
CA ASN A 235 -18.34 2.81 -5.45
C ASN A 235 -17.34 2.19 -6.44
N GLY A 236 -16.51 1.26 -6.00
CA GLY A 236 -15.53 0.57 -6.85
C GLY A 236 -15.17 -0.82 -6.32
N PRO A 237 -16.11 -1.79 -6.36
CA PRO A 237 -15.87 -3.13 -5.84
C PRO A 237 -14.72 -3.87 -6.55
N ASP A 238 -14.46 -3.53 -7.81
CA ASP A 238 -13.36 -4.00 -8.64
C ASP A 238 -12.08 -3.14 -8.53
N MET A 239 -12.14 -1.99 -7.85
CA MET A 239 -11.04 -1.03 -7.74
C MET A 239 -10.48 -0.96 -6.31
N VAL A 240 -10.55 -2.07 -5.58
CA VAL A 240 -10.13 -2.15 -4.17
C VAL A 240 -9.31 -3.41 -3.93
N VAL A 241 -8.23 -3.29 -3.15
CA VAL A 241 -7.35 -4.42 -2.80
C VAL A 241 -7.03 -4.42 -1.32
N PHE A 242 -6.72 -5.60 -0.76
CA PHE A 242 -6.18 -5.71 0.60
C PHE A 242 -4.69 -5.37 0.65
N GLY A 243 -4.22 -4.83 1.78
CA GLY A 243 -2.82 -4.96 2.18
C GLY A 243 -2.65 -4.93 3.70
N SER A 244 -1.75 -5.73 4.26
CA SER A 244 -1.54 -5.76 5.72
C SER A 244 -0.77 -4.54 6.22
N ASP A 245 0.11 -3.98 5.38
CA ASP A 245 1.16 -3.04 5.79
C ASP A 245 2.20 -3.66 6.75
N TRP A 246 2.34 -4.99 6.71
CA TRP A 246 3.40 -5.71 7.42
C TRP A 246 4.77 -5.14 7.04
N PRO A 247 5.69 -4.89 7.99
CA PRO A 247 5.68 -5.34 9.39
C PRO A 247 5.12 -4.29 10.37
N HIS A 248 4.28 -3.36 9.92
CA HIS A 248 3.62 -2.35 10.75
C HIS A 248 4.60 -1.38 11.43
N THR A 249 5.38 -0.67 10.62
CA THR A 249 6.30 0.35 11.14
C THR A 249 5.57 1.44 11.93
N ALA A 250 6.19 1.94 13.00
CA ALA A 250 5.64 3.06 13.76
C ALA A 250 5.81 4.42 13.04
N SER A 251 6.67 4.49 12.02
CA SER A 251 7.00 5.72 11.29
C SER A 251 7.45 6.84 12.23
N LYS A 252 7.18 8.11 11.89
CA LYS A 252 7.54 9.28 12.72
C LYS A 252 6.97 9.20 14.14
N GLU A 253 5.82 8.55 14.36
CA GLU A 253 5.21 8.40 15.69
C GLU A 253 6.03 7.55 16.65
N GLY A 254 6.88 6.66 16.13
CA GLY A 254 7.75 5.81 16.95
C GLY A 254 9.01 6.51 17.48
N ASN A 255 9.26 7.77 17.11
CA ASN A 255 10.50 8.50 17.42
C ASN A 255 10.60 9.01 18.87
N ALA A 256 9.87 8.40 19.82
CA ALA A 256 9.78 8.88 21.21
C ALA A 256 11.03 8.59 22.04
N ALA A 257 11.88 7.64 21.63
CA ALA A 257 13.09 7.29 22.36
C ALA A 257 14.18 8.38 22.25
N ALA A 258 15.07 8.43 23.25
CA ALA A 258 16.30 9.22 23.15
C ALA A 258 17.10 8.79 21.90
N GLY A 259 17.48 9.75 21.06
CA GLY A 259 18.06 9.51 19.72
C GLY A 259 17.07 9.66 18.55
N GLY A 260 15.77 9.83 18.84
CA GLY A 260 14.75 10.20 17.86
C GLY A 260 14.69 9.24 16.67
N ARG A 261 14.73 9.78 15.45
CA ARG A 261 14.61 9.01 14.19
C ARG A 261 15.70 7.96 13.95
N LEU A 262 16.85 8.10 14.61
CA LEU A 262 17.98 7.19 14.42
C LEU A 262 17.97 6.01 15.42
N SER A 263 17.13 6.07 16.45
CA SER A 263 16.97 4.98 17.40
C SER A 263 16.10 3.88 16.80
N PRO A 264 16.52 2.60 16.88
CA PRO A 264 15.71 1.48 16.41
C PRO A 264 14.34 1.44 17.11
N GLN A 265 13.28 1.30 16.31
CA GLN A 265 11.90 1.23 16.76
C GLN A 265 11.36 -0.19 16.72
N GLU A 266 10.53 -0.54 17.71
CA GLU A 266 9.67 -1.71 17.62
C GLU A 266 8.57 -1.51 16.57
N PHE A 267 8.07 -2.61 16.03
CA PHE A 267 6.87 -2.61 15.22
C PHE A 267 5.61 -2.40 16.06
N ARG A 268 4.55 -1.89 15.43
CA ARG A 268 3.23 -1.81 16.06
C ARG A 268 2.73 -3.22 16.33
N LYS A 269 2.08 -3.42 17.48
CA LYS A 269 1.39 -4.66 17.81
C LYS A 269 0.01 -4.63 17.17
N ILE A 270 -0.15 -5.27 16.03
CA ILE A 270 -1.39 -5.30 15.25
C ILE A 270 -1.98 -6.72 15.30
N ASP A 271 -3.32 -6.81 15.40
CA ASP A 271 -4.06 -8.07 15.28
C ASP A 271 -4.36 -8.34 13.80
N ASP A 272 -3.38 -8.83 13.05
CA ASP A 272 -3.52 -9.11 11.61
C ASP A 272 -4.68 -10.06 11.30
N ALA A 273 -4.82 -11.13 12.10
CA ALA A 273 -5.91 -12.09 11.95
C ALA A 273 -7.27 -11.42 12.13
N GLY A 274 -7.38 -10.53 13.14
CA GLY A 274 -8.56 -9.71 13.38
C GLY A 274 -8.87 -8.76 12.22
N LEU A 275 -7.87 -8.07 11.68
CA LEU A 275 -8.04 -7.12 10.56
C LEU A 275 -8.39 -7.83 9.24
N ILE A 276 -7.79 -8.98 8.95
CA ILE A 276 -8.15 -9.81 7.80
C ILE A 276 -9.62 -10.23 7.92
N ALA A 277 -10.00 -10.80 9.07
CA ALA A 277 -11.37 -11.23 9.30
C ALA A 277 -12.37 -10.07 9.25
N GLN A 278 -11.99 -8.89 9.74
CA GLN A 278 -12.82 -7.69 9.66
C GLN A 278 -12.99 -7.22 8.21
N THR A 279 -11.93 -7.22 7.41
CA THR A 279 -11.99 -6.86 5.99
C THR A 279 -12.91 -7.83 5.24
N VAL A 280 -12.84 -9.14 5.52
CA VAL A 280 -13.76 -10.14 4.98
C VAL A 280 -15.21 -9.85 5.38
N ARG A 281 -15.46 -9.50 6.66
CA ARG A 281 -16.81 -9.12 7.12
C ARG A 281 -17.33 -7.88 6.41
N TRP A 282 -16.51 -6.83 6.26
CA TRP A 282 -16.91 -5.59 5.59
C TRP A 282 -17.15 -5.81 4.08
N ALA A 283 -16.41 -6.71 3.43
CA ALA A 283 -16.66 -7.07 2.03
C ALA A 283 -18.08 -7.65 1.82
N GLY A 284 -18.69 -8.26 2.86
CA GLY A 284 -20.11 -8.60 2.91
C GLY A 284 -20.59 -9.71 1.98
N SER A 285 -19.73 -10.22 1.09
CA SER A 285 -20.04 -11.32 0.16
C SER A 285 -18.78 -12.06 -0.31
N GLU A 286 -18.91 -13.34 -0.64
CA GLU A 286 -17.81 -14.15 -1.19
C GLU A 286 -17.26 -13.55 -2.49
N GLN A 287 -18.12 -12.99 -3.35
CA GLN A 287 -17.71 -12.35 -4.59
C GLN A 287 -16.79 -11.14 -4.32
N GLN A 288 -17.12 -10.32 -3.33
CA GLN A 288 -16.31 -9.15 -3.01
C GLN A 288 -15.00 -9.55 -2.33
N VAL A 289 -15.00 -10.61 -1.50
CA VAL A 289 -13.77 -11.21 -0.95
C VAL A 289 -12.85 -11.70 -2.06
N GLN A 290 -13.39 -12.44 -3.04
CA GLN A 290 -12.65 -12.91 -4.21
C GLN A 290 -12.02 -11.75 -5.00
N ARG A 291 -12.79 -10.67 -5.24
CA ARG A 291 -12.27 -9.46 -5.89
C ARG A 291 -11.11 -8.84 -5.10
N LEU A 292 -11.32 -8.64 -3.81
CA LEU A 292 -10.42 -7.88 -2.94
C LEU A 292 -9.07 -8.59 -2.71
N PHE A 293 -9.10 -9.91 -2.58
CA PHE A 293 -7.90 -10.71 -2.31
C PHE A 293 -7.28 -11.38 -3.54
N VAL A 294 -7.98 -11.50 -4.67
CA VAL A 294 -7.46 -12.25 -5.84
C VAL A 294 -7.60 -11.47 -7.15
N ASP A 295 -8.83 -11.16 -7.59
CA ASP A 295 -9.03 -10.70 -8.97
C ASP A 295 -8.49 -9.27 -9.20
N ASN A 296 -8.80 -8.36 -8.29
CA ASN A 296 -8.35 -6.97 -8.35
C ASN A 296 -6.82 -6.84 -8.23
N PRO A 297 -6.14 -7.48 -7.25
CA PRO A 297 -4.68 -7.41 -7.17
C PRO A 297 -3.99 -8.04 -8.39
N ARG A 298 -4.50 -9.14 -8.95
CA ARG A 298 -3.95 -9.71 -10.19
C ARG A 298 -4.02 -8.73 -11.37
N ARG A 299 -5.16 -8.04 -11.52
CA ARG A 299 -5.34 -7.01 -12.55
C ARG A 299 -4.48 -5.77 -12.30
N LEU A 300 -4.30 -5.36 -11.05
CA LEU A 300 -3.48 -4.21 -10.68
C LEU A 300 -1.98 -4.50 -10.92
N TRP A 301 -1.50 -5.67 -10.49
CA TRP A 301 -0.08 -6.00 -10.43
C TRP A 301 0.45 -6.80 -11.62
N GLN A 302 -0.32 -6.88 -12.72
CA GLN A 302 0.04 -7.64 -13.93
C GLN A 302 0.41 -9.09 -13.60
N TYR A 303 -0.51 -9.79 -12.94
CA TYR A 303 -0.34 -11.20 -12.63
C TYR A 303 -1.43 -12.02 -13.33
N TYR A 304 -1.12 -12.40 -14.58
CA TYR A 304 -2.00 -13.18 -15.43
C TYR A 304 -1.47 -14.63 -15.48
N GLU A 305 -2.35 -15.62 -15.32
CA GLU A 305 -1.94 -17.02 -15.51
C GLU A 305 -1.46 -17.18 -16.97
N ASN A 306 -0.34 -17.89 -17.15
CA ASN A 306 0.51 -18.03 -18.36
C ASN A 306 1.85 -17.25 -18.35
N GLU A 307 2.22 -16.57 -17.26
CA GLU A 307 3.66 -16.38 -16.97
C GLU A 307 4.23 -17.68 -16.39
N THR A 308 4.30 -18.73 -17.22
CA THR A 308 5.09 -19.91 -16.89
C THR A 308 6.55 -19.46 -16.76
N LEU A 309 7.04 -19.46 -15.52
CA LEU A 309 8.45 -19.67 -15.21
C LEU A 309 8.84 -21.02 -15.85
N SER A 310 9.39 -20.96 -17.06
CA SER A 310 10.19 -22.03 -17.65
C SER A 310 11.59 -21.98 -17.09
#